data_AF-X0TJY0-F1
#
_entry.id   AF-X0TJY0-F1
#
_cell.length_a   1.000
_cell.length_b   1.000
_cell.length_c   1.000
_cell.angle_alpha   90.00
_cell.angle_beta   90.00
_cell.angle_gamma   90.00
#
_symmetry.space_group_name_H-M   'P 1'
#
loop_
_entity.id
_entity.type
_entity.pdbx_description
1 polymer ?
#
loop_
_entity_poly.entity_id
_entity_poly.type
_entity_poly.pdbx_seq_one_letter_code
_entity_poly.pdbx_strand_id
1 'polypeptide(L)'
;MMFARTYSGYPVRAYSNDKCQTWSKGELIKELKMPYAGLPTVRRIPGTGDLLFIWISEKSVDKKNPKIARRCALTSAISKDEGKTFGHQRNIVRDPEDDFGYQCIEFLDDKLALVGYHARDGLHVAHIPIDWFYGK
;
A
#
# COMPACT_ATOMS: atom_id res chain seq x y z
N MET A 1 7.28 -13.02 2.26
CA MET A 1 6.49 -12.31 3.28
C MET A 1 5.08 -12.11 2.76
N MET A 2 4.07 -12.33 3.60
CA MET A 2 2.69 -11.92 3.37
C MET A 2 2.48 -10.54 3.98
N PHE A 3 1.82 -9.64 3.24
CA PHE A 3 1.33 -8.35 3.73
C PHE A 3 -0.18 -8.36 3.51
N ALA A 4 -0.96 -8.43 4.59
CA ALA A 4 -2.38 -8.77 4.50
C ALA A 4 -3.31 -7.75 5.18
N ARG A 5 -4.50 -7.66 4.59
CA ARG A 5 -5.62 -6.85 5.09
C ARG A 5 -6.13 -7.42 6.40
N THR A 6 -6.44 -6.54 7.34
CA THR A 6 -7.25 -6.88 8.52
C THR A 6 -8.25 -5.76 8.84
N TYR A 7 -9.12 -5.99 9.82
CA TYR A 7 -10.02 -4.97 10.38
C TYR A 7 -9.52 -4.41 11.72
N SER A 8 -8.26 -4.66 12.10
CA SER A 8 -7.70 -4.20 13.38
C SER A 8 -7.21 -2.74 13.36
N GLY A 9 -7.38 -2.03 12.25
CA GLY A 9 -6.82 -0.70 12.02
C GLY A 9 -5.37 -0.70 11.51
N TYR A 10 -4.77 -1.87 11.28
CA TYR A 10 -3.39 -2.04 10.80
C TYR A 10 -3.30 -3.24 9.86
N PRO A 11 -2.43 -3.21 8.83
CA PRO A 11 -2.12 -4.40 8.08
C PRO A 11 -1.28 -5.37 8.95
N VAL A 12 -1.24 -6.63 8.55
CA VAL A 12 -0.39 -7.64 9.19
C VAL A 12 0.70 -8.13 8.27
N ARG A 13 1.81 -8.56 8.86
CA ARG A 13 2.82 -9.38 8.19
C ARG A 13 2.91 -10.77 8.79
N ALA A 14 3.20 -11.73 7.94
CA ALA A 14 3.58 -13.08 8.31
C ALA A 14 4.64 -13.60 7.33
N TYR A 15 5.43 -14.57 7.78
CA TYR A 15 6.54 -15.12 7.00
C TYR A 15 6.37 -16.61 6.81
N SER A 16 6.77 -17.08 5.63
CA SER A 16 6.88 -18.50 5.30
C SER A 16 8.27 -18.72 4.71
N ASN A 17 8.91 -19.80 5.15
CA ASN A 17 10.23 -20.24 4.67
C ASN A 17 10.14 -21.59 3.92
N ASP A 18 8.93 -22.11 3.73
CA ASP A 18 8.64 -23.45 3.20
C ASP A 18 7.69 -23.39 2.00
N LYS A 19 7.78 -22.32 1.21
CA LYS A 19 6.94 -22.08 0.01
C LYS A 19 5.44 -22.04 0.35
N CYS A 20 5.10 -21.30 1.40
CA CYS A 20 3.73 -21.03 1.85
C CYS A 20 3.00 -22.25 2.44
N GLN A 21 3.71 -23.32 2.83
CA GLN A 21 3.09 -24.47 3.50
C GLN A 21 2.72 -24.13 4.95
N THR A 22 3.60 -23.45 5.66
CA THR A 22 3.36 -22.92 7.00
C THR A 22 3.69 -21.44 7.09
N TRP A 23 3.12 -20.78 8.10
CA TRP A 23 3.30 -19.35 8.33
C TRP A 23 3.63 -19.09 9.80
N SER A 24 4.48 -18.09 10.03
CA SER A 24 4.66 -17.49 11.35
C SER A 24 3.35 -16.91 11.88
N LYS A 25 3.31 -16.61 13.18
CA LYS A 25 2.24 -15.78 13.74
C LYS A 25 2.15 -14.46 12.98
N GLY A 26 0.92 -14.00 12.72
CA GLY A 26 0.67 -12.68 12.14
C GLY A 26 0.99 -11.57 13.13
N GLU A 27 1.78 -10.59 12.68
CA GLU A 27 2.16 -9.42 13.47
C GLU A 27 1.51 -8.17 12.88
N LEU A 28 0.88 -7.34 13.71
CA LEU A 28 0.40 -6.02 13.29
C LEU A 28 1.60 -5.11 12.95
N ILE A 29 1.53 -4.40 11.84
CA ILE A 29 2.51 -3.37 11.49
C ILE A 29 1.99 -2.02 11.99
N LYS A 30 2.38 -1.63 13.21
CA LYS A 30 1.80 -0.46 13.91
C LYS A 30 2.20 0.87 13.29
N GLU A 31 3.31 0.89 12.56
CA GLU A 31 3.86 2.03 11.82
C GLU A 31 3.00 2.38 10.59
N LEU A 32 2.20 1.44 10.09
CA LEU A 32 1.33 1.61 8.93
C LEU A 32 -0.13 1.63 9.38
N LYS A 33 -0.66 2.82 9.69
CA LYS A 33 -2.10 2.95 10.01
C LYS A 33 -2.95 2.59 8.79
N MET A 34 -4.00 1.82 9.00
CA MET A 34 -4.99 1.43 7.99
C MET A 34 -6.40 1.58 8.59
N PRO A 35 -6.91 2.82 8.71
CA PRO A 35 -8.18 3.12 9.38
C PRO A 35 -9.41 2.57 8.64
N TYR A 36 -9.24 2.11 7.40
CA TYR A 36 -10.24 1.39 6.65
C TYR A 36 -9.57 0.24 5.89
N ALA A 37 -10.16 -0.95 5.99
CA ALA A 37 -9.55 -2.15 5.45
C ALA A 37 -9.53 -2.11 3.91
N GLY A 38 -8.37 -1.86 3.32
CA GLY A 38 -8.11 -1.91 1.88
C GLY A 38 -7.31 -3.16 1.50
N LEU A 39 -7.06 -3.37 0.21
CA LEU A 39 -6.03 -4.30 -0.25
C LEU A 39 -4.65 -3.69 0.08
N PRO A 40 -3.79 -4.33 0.87
CA PRO A 40 -2.39 -3.97 0.95
C PRO A 40 -1.59 -4.72 -0.12
N THR A 41 -0.63 -4.05 -0.75
CA THR A 41 0.26 -4.62 -1.77
C THR A 41 1.70 -4.47 -1.32
N VAL A 42 2.50 -5.53 -1.48
CA VAL A 42 3.96 -5.45 -1.32
C VAL A 42 4.63 -6.05 -2.54
N ARG A 43 5.63 -5.36 -3.08
CA ARG A 43 6.46 -5.84 -4.20
C ARG A 43 7.91 -5.47 -3.96
N ARG A 44 8.82 -6.34 -4.41
CA ARG A 44 10.25 -6.06 -4.41
C ARG A 44 10.60 -5.24 -5.65
N ILE A 45 11.31 -4.13 -5.46
CA ILE A 45 11.83 -3.31 -6.56
C ILE A 45 13.01 -4.06 -7.19
N PRO A 46 12.99 -4.37 -8.51
CA PRO A 46 14.02 -5.19 -9.13
C PRO A 46 15.45 -4.64 -8.98
N GLY A 47 15.66 -3.35 -9.28
CA GLY A 47 17.00 -2.76 -9.31
C GLY A 47 17.65 -2.55 -7.94
N THR A 48 16.87 -2.44 -6.86
CA THR A 48 17.40 -2.18 -5.50
C THR A 48 17.28 -3.36 -4.56
N GLY A 49 16.32 -4.25 -4.82
CA GLY A 49 15.94 -5.31 -3.88
C GLY A 49 15.10 -4.80 -2.70
N ASP A 50 14.84 -3.51 -2.58
CA ASP A 50 14.01 -2.96 -1.50
C ASP A 50 12.54 -3.39 -1.66
N LEU A 51 11.77 -3.37 -0.58
CA LEU A 51 10.34 -3.63 -0.60
C LEU A 51 9.55 -2.32 -0.68
N LEU A 52 8.67 -2.23 -1.68
CA LEU A 52 7.66 -1.20 -1.82
C LEU A 52 6.33 -1.71 -1.28
N PHE A 53 5.80 -0.99 -0.29
CA PHE A 53 4.48 -1.23 0.29
C PHE A 53 3.51 -0.19 -0.26
N ILE A 54 2.28 -0.60 -0.58
CA ILE A 54 1.18 0.28 -0.95
C ILE A 54 -0.07 -0.13 -0.17
N TRP A 55 -0.72 0.82 0.50
CA TRP A 55 -1.93 0.57 1.28
C TRP A 55 -2.81 1.81 1.40
N ILE A 56 -4.00 1.64 1.99
CA ILE A 56 -4.88 2.76 2.33
C ILE A 56 -4.52 3.29 3.73
N SER A 57 -3.97 4.50 3.80
CA SER A 57 -3.50 5.09 5.06
C SER A 57 -4.51 6.01 5.75
N GLU A 58 -5.49 6.52 5.00
CA GLU A 58 -6.48 7.45 5.50
C GLU A 58 -7.91 7.01 5.17
N LYS A 59 -8.84 7.47 6.00
CA LYS A 59 -10.28 7.28 5.85
C LYS A 59 -10.95 8.64 5.97
N SER A 60 -11.90 8.92 5.08
CA SER A 60 -12.86 10.02 5.23
C SER A 60 -14.28 9.46 5.31
N VAL A 61 -15.24 10.38 5.49
CA VAL A 61 -16.67 10.08 5.43
C VAL A 61 -17.34 11.02 4.44
N ASP A 62 -18.39 10.54 3.78
CA ASP A 62 -19.18 11.34 2.85
C ASP A 62 -19.84 12.54 3.57
N LYS A 63 -19.79 13.72 2.93
CA LYS A 63 -20.31 14.97 3.50
C LYS A 63 -21.82 14.98 3.72
N LYS A 64 -22.59 14.23 2.93
CA LYS A 64 -24.05 14.16 3.01
C LYS A 64 -24.52 12.97 3.84
N ASN A 65 -23.78 11.86 3.83
CA ASN A 65 -24.10 10.66 4.59
C ASN A 65 -22.88 10.12 5.35
N PRO A 66 -22.71 10.46 6.64
CA PRO A 66 -21.58 10.02 7.47
C PRO A 66 -21.45 8.50 7.64
N LYS A 67 -22.46 7.71 7.26
CA LYS A 67 -22.38 6.24 7.25
C LYS A 67 -21.53 5.69 6.09
N ILE A 68 -21.29 6.49 5.05
CA ILE A 68 -20.46 6.12 3.91
C ILE A 68 -19.02 6.53 4.22
N ALA A 69 -18.17 5.54 4.43
CA ALA A 69 -16.73 5.71 4.57
C ALA A 69 -16.04 5.67 3.20
N ARG A 70 -14.92 6.38 3.07
CA ARG A 70 -14.08 6.34 1.86
C ARG A 70 -12.62 6.11 2.19
N ARG A 71 -11.94 5.40 1.30
CA ARG A 71 -10.50 5.13 1.29
C ARG A 71 -9.81 6.29 0.58
N CYS A 72 -9.53 7.36 1.31
CA CYS A 72 -9.20 8.64 0.70
C CYS A 72 -7.71 8.91 0.47
N ALA A 73 -6.81 7.98 0.83
CA ALA A 73 -5.38 8.10 0.53
C ALA A 73 -4.77 6.74 0.20
N LEU A 74 -4.24 6.59 -1.01
CA LEU A 74 -3.38 5.47 -1.40
C LEU A 74 -1.93 5.89 -1.17
N THR A 75 -1.24 5.19 -0.28
CA THR A 75 0.06 5.59 0.24
C THR A 75 1.09 4.51 -0.03
N SER A 76 2.31 4.93 -0.36
CA SER A 76 3.48 4.07 -0.49
C SER A 76 4.44 4.22 0.67
N ALA A 77 5.25 3.20 0.94
CA ALA A 77 6.43 3.26 1.80
C ALA A 77 7.53 2.32 1.27
N ILE A 78 8.78 2.65 1.59
CA ILE A 78 9.94 1.81 1.27
C ILE A 78 10.48 1.17 2.54
N SER A 79 10.82 -0.10 2.44
CA SER A 79 11.64 -0.81 3.43
C SER A 79 12.90 -1.36 2.79
N LYS A 80 14.04 -1.07 3.41
CA LYS A 80 15.36 -1.57 3.02
C LYS A 80 15.81 -2.79 3.84
N ASP A 81 14.95 -3.25 4.75
CA ASP A 81 15.27 -4.23 5.79
C ASP A 81 14.18 -5.31 5.91
N GLU A 82 13.66 -5.75 4.76
CA GLU A 82 12.67 -6.85 4.65
C GLU A 82 11.36 -6.59 5.42
N GLY A 83 10.92 -5.34 5.45
CA GLY A 83 9.66 -4.92 6.06
C GLY A 83 9.76 -4.69 7.56
N LYS A 84 10.96 -4.47 8.12
CA LYS A 84 11.14 -4.16 9.55
C LYS A 84 10.90 -2.68 9.84
N THR A 85 11.40 -1.79 8.99
CA THR A 85 11.19 -0.34 9.07
C THR A 85 10.59 0.20 7.77
N PHE A 86 9.88 1.33 7.88
CA PHE A 86 9.11 1.94 6.79
C PHE A 86 9.49 3.42 6.63
N GLY A 87 10.36 3.68 5.66
CA GLY A 87 10.78 5.03 5.28
C GLY A 87 9.93 5.59 4.14
N HIS A 88 10.11 6.88 3.88
CA HIS A 88 9.57 7.58 2.71
C HIS A 88 8.05 7.36 2.49
N GLN A 89 7.26 7.46 3.56
CA GLN A 89 5.80 7.35 3.42
C GLN A 89 5.26 8.53 2.59
N ARG A 90 4.62 8.26 1.45
CA ARG A 90 4.13 9.27 0.50
C ARG A 90 2.79 8.86 -0.10
N ASN A 91 1.89 9.82 -0.31
CA ASN A 91 0.63 9.55 -0.97
C ASN A 91 0.82 9.52 -2.48
N ILE A 92 0.49 8.39 -3.10
CA ILE A 92 0.38 8.25 -4.56
C ILE A 92 -0.80 9.10 -5.05
N VAL A 93 -1.93 9.01 -4.33
CA VAL A 93 -3.11 9.84 -4.54
C VAL A 93 -3.82 10.06 -3.21
N ARG A 94 -4.40 11.25 -3.04
CA ARG A 94 -5.19 11.59 -1.86
C ARG A 94 -6.29 12.59 -2.23
N ASP A 95 -7.53 12.22 -1.93
CA ASP A 95 -8.71 13.06 -2.04
C ASP A 95 -9.73 12.61 -0.99
N PRO A 96 -10.04 13.43 0.04
CA PRO A 96 -11.08 13.15 1.02
C PRO A 96 -12.47 12.89 0.42
N GLU A 97 -12.73 13.35 -0.80
CA GLU A 97 -14.00 13.13 -1.48
C GLU A 97 -14.06 11.84 -2.31
N ASP A 98 -12.95 11.15 -2.50
CA ASP A 98 -12.85 9.98 -3.38
C ASP A 98 -12.60 8.67 -2.62
N ASP A 99 -12.67 7.55 -3.32
CA ASP A 99 -12.47 6.20 -2.78
C ASP A 99 -11.50 5.39 -3.66
N PHE A 100 -10.33 5.06 -3.08
CA PHE A 100 -9.22 4.42 -3.79
C PHE A 100 -8.94 2.99 -3.31
N GLY A 101 -8.16 2.25 -4.11
CA GLY A 101 -7.58 0.96 -3.71
C GLY A 101 -7.59 -0.09 -4.81
N TYR A 102 -7.60 -1.37 -4.43
CA TYR A 102 -7.49 -2.52 -5.35
C TYR A 102 -6.33 -2.35 -6.34
N GLN A 103 -5.24 -1.79 -5.84
CA GLN A 103 -4.10 -1.40 -6.65
C GLN A 103 -3.25 -2.61 -7.06
N CYS A 104 -2.70 -2.51 -8.27
CA CYS A 104 -1.62 -3.36 -8.76
C CYS A 104 -0.40 -2.49 -9.09
N ILE A 105 0.77 -3.11 -9.18
CA ILE A 105 1.99 -2.43 -9.59
C ILE A 105 2.83 -3.32 -10.48
N GLU A 106 3.42 -2.72 -11.51
CA GLU A 106 4.44 -3.34 -12.34
C GLU A 106 5.62 -2.37 -12.56
N PHE A 107 6.84 -2.90 -12.56
CA PHE A 107 8.05 -2.13 -12.85
C PHE A 107 8.40 -2.36 -14.32
N LEU A 108 8.38 -1.30 -15.13
CA LEU A 108 8.71 -1.40 -16.56
C LEU A 108 10.22 -1.51 -16.77
N ASP A 109 10.98 -0.81 -15.94
CA ASP A 109 12.43 -0.81 -15.89
C ASP A 109 12.91 -0.34 -14.50
N ASP A 110 14.22 -0.08 -14.36
CA ASP A 110 14.83 0.42 -13.13
C ASP A 110 14.51 1.90 -12.81
N LYS A 111 13.69 2.57 -13.63
CA LYS A 111 13.34 3.98 -13.49
C LYS A 111 11.85 4.23 -13.32
N LEU A 112 10.98 3.35 -13.81
CA LEU A 112 9.54 3.62 -13.89
C LEU A 112 8.68 2.47 -13.35
N ALA A 113 7.76 2.83 -12.44
CA ALA A 113 6.70 1.96 -11.98
C ALA A 113 5.33 2.44 -12.53
N LEU A 114 4.49 1.48 -12.91
CA LEU A 114 3.07 1.69 -13.17
C LEU A 114 2.26 1.23 -11.97
N VAL A 115 1.43 2.10 -11.40
CA VAL A 115 0.47 1.74 -10.35
C VAL A 115 -0.94 1.90 -10.90
N GLY A 116 -1.62 0.78 -11.13
CA GLY A 116 -3.05 0.76 -11.47
C GLY A 116 -3.90 0.76 -10.21
N TYR A 117 -4.98 1.54 -10.15
CA TYR A 117 -5.90 1.59 -9.00
C TYR A 117 -7.30 2.05 -9.44
N HIS A 118 -8.33 1.73 -8.65
CA HIS A 118 -9.66 2.31 -8.86
C HIS A 118 -9.82 3.63 -8.11
N ALA A 119 -10.67 4.49 -8.66
CA ALA A 119 -11.29 5.66 -8.06
C ALA A 119 -12.81 5.57 -8.30
N ARG A 120 -13.61 6.54 -7.82
CA ARG A 120 -15.08 6.49 -8.05
C ARG A 120 -15.49 6.70 -9.51
N ASP A 121 -14.67 7.36 -10.30
CA ASP A 121 -14.93 7.65 -11.71
C ASP A 121 -14.36 6.58 -12.67
N GLY A 122 -13.61 5.59 -12.16
CA GLY A 122 -13.11 4.48 -12.97
C GLY A 122 -11.75 3.96 -12.54
N LEU A 123 -11.01 3.42 -13.50
CA LEU A 123 -9.67 2.87 -13.32
C LEU A 123 -8.63 3.90 -13.79
N HIS A 124 -7.59 4.07 -12.97
CA HIS A 124 -6.49 4.99 -13.22
C HIS A 124 -5.15 4.26 -13.23
N VAL A 125 -4.18 4.82 -13.94
CA VAL A 125 -2.78 4.34 -13.95
C VAL A 125 -1.88 5.53 -13.65
N ALA A 126 -1.14 5.45 -12.54
CA ALA A 126 -0.08 6.39 -12.22
C ALA A 126 1.25 5.89 -12.79
N HIS A 127 1.97 6.80 -13.47
CA HIS A 127 3.34 6.61 -13.92
C HIS A 127 4.26 7.26 -12.89
N ILE A 128 5.00 6.47 -12.12
CA ILE A 128 5.77 6.95 -10.97
C ILE A 128 7.25 6.62 -11.16
N PRO A 129 8.12 7.63 -11.28
CA PRO A 129 9.56 7.43 -11.22
C PRO A 129 9.96 6.69 -9.94
N ILE A 130 10.82 5.68 -10.03
CA ILE A 130 11.16 4.83 -8.87
C ILE A 130 11.80 5.67 -7.76
N ASP A 131 12.59 6.68 -8.09
CA ASP A 131 13.24 7.58 -7.12
C ASP A 131 12.25 8.47 -6.35
N TRP A 132 11.06 8.72 -6.89
CA TRP A 132 9.97 9.36 -6.16
C TRP A 132 9.59 8.55 -4.91
N PHE A 133 9.58 7.21 -4.95
CA PHE A 133 9.33 6.42 -3.73
C PHE A 133 10.40 6.61 -2.65
N TYR A 134 11.57 7.13 -3.01
CA TYR A 134 12.68 7.44 -2.10
C TYR A 134 12.73 8.90 -1.66
N GLY A 135 11.66 9.67 -1.88
CA GLY A 135 11.59 11.07 -1.45
C GLY A 135 12.32 12.05 -2.35
N LYS A 136 12.68 11.65 -3.57
CA LYS A 136 13.19 12.56 -4.60
C LYS A 136 12.06 13.22 -5.39
#